data_AF-A0AB94IXX2-F1
#
_entry.id   AF-A0AB94IXX2-F1
#
_cell.length_a   1.000
_cell.length_b   1.000
_cell.length_c   1.000
_cell.angle_alpha   90.00
_cell.angle_beta   90.00
_cell.angle_gamma   90.00
#
_symmetry.space_group_name_H-M   'P 1'
#
loop_
_entity.id
_entity.type
_entity.pdbx_description
1 polymer ?
#
loop_
_entity_poly.entity_id
_entity_poly.type
_entity_poly.pdbx_seq_one_letter_code
_entity_poly.pdbx_strand_id
1 'polypeptide(L)'
;MKATMKMVCKTICLAMAALLLTATAAMASPLVGGGDKGGDEAMERELDGGIHVTFLGAFRRDNRIFFDFIVEPQQDSILEVSQGLIFDNKGNKFKRSYDDSPYIGNENTYKREIIGDVKTRVRFRYSVDASYGNPFLTRMTFEFNGKELVFRNVQVQDEPKKE
;
A
#
# COMPACT_ATOMS: atom_id res chain seq x y z
N MET A 1 -39.57 -5.42 35.36
CA MET A 1 -38.73 -5.89 34.23
C MET A 1 -38.10 -4.71 33.49
N LYS A 2 -37.13 -4.00 34.09
CA LYS A 2 -36.45 -2.85 33.43
C LYS A 2 -34.97 -2.70 33.78
N ALA A 3 -34.46 -3.43 34.76
CA ALA A 3 -33.05 -3.36 35.18
C ALA A 3 -32.16 -4.43 34.50
N THR A 4 -32.73 -5.53 34.02
CA THR A 4 -31.96 -6.69 33.51
C THR A 4 -31.37 -6.48 32.11
N MET A 5 -31.96 -5.59 31.31
CA MET A 5 -31.57 -5.36 29.91
C MET A 5 -30.32 -4.46 29.76
N LYS A 6 -30.00 -3.65 30.78
CA LYS A 6 -28.82 -2.75 30.77
C LYS A 6 -27.51 -3.47 31.06
N MET A 7 -27.54 -4.62 31.72
CA MET A 7 -26.32 -5.34 32.11
C MET A 7 -25.77 -6.18 30.96
N VAL A 8 -26.64 -6.78 30.13
CA VAL A 8 -26.24 -7.63 28.99
C VAL A 8 -25.52 -6.84 27.89
N CYS A 9 -25.93 -5.59 27.62
CA CYS A 9 -25.27 -4.75 26.61
C CYS A 9 -23.82 -4.38 26.97
N LYS A 10 -23.49 -4.20 28.25
CA LYS A 10 -22.13 -3.82 28.66
C LYS A 10 -21.14 -4.99 28.56
N THR A 11 -21.58 -6.22 28.78
CA THR A 11 -20.69 -7.39 28.72
C THR A 11 -20.36 -7.79 27.28
N ILE A 12 -21.27 -7.55 26.34
CA ILE A 12 -21.03 -7.85 24.91
C ILE A 12 -20.04 -6.85 24.28
N CYS A 13 -20.13 -5.56 24.62
CA CYS A 13 -19.19 -4.55 24.11
C CYS A 13 -17.76 -4.76 24.62
N LEU A 14 -17.56 -5.25 25.85
CA LEU A 14 -16.20 -5.54 26.35
C LEU A 14 -15.60 -6.83 25.76
N ALA A 15 -16.43 -7.81 25.39
CA ALA A 15 -15.95 -9.05 24.79
C ALA A 15 -15.44 -8.86 23.34
N MET A 16 -16.01 -7.92 22.58
CA MET A 16 -15.51 -7.57 21.24
C MET A 16 -14.16 -6.84 21.29
N ALA A 17 -13.87 -6.08 22.35
CA ALA A 17 -12.57 -5.42 22.50
C ALA A 17 -11.44 -6.41 22.85
N ALA A 18 -11.76 -7.55 23.46
CA ALA A 18 -10.78 -8.57 23.84
C ALA A 18 -10.43 -9.56 22.71
N LEU A 19 -11.31 -9.70 21.70
CA LEU A 19 -11.08 -10.64 20.59
C LEU A 19 -10.20 -10.08 19.45
N LEU A 20 -10.00 -8.76 19.41
CA LEU A 20 -9.17 -8.11 18.39
C LEU A 20 -7.66 -8.12 18.71
N LEU A 21 -7.26 -8.69 19.85
CA LEU A 21 -5.88 -8.62 20.34
C LEU A 21 -5.02 -9.88 20.08
N THR A 22 -5.39 -10.71 19.10
CA THR A 22 -4.60 -11.90 18.75
C THR A 22 -4.57 -12.13 17.24
N ALA A 23 -3.73 -11.37 16.55
CA ALA A 23 -3.18 -11.74 15.25
C ALA A 23 -1.75 -11.20 15.11
N THR A 24 -0.85 -11.57 16.02
CA THR A 24 0.59 -11.53 15.74
C THR A 24 0.94 -12.71 14.82
N ALA A 25 0.56 -12.60 13.55
CA ALA A 25 1.27 -13.33 12.51
C ALA A 25 2.41 -12.41 12.08
N ALA A 26 3.62 -12.71 12.57
CA ALA A 26 4.86 -12.17 12.04
C ALA A 26 4.93 -12.55 10.56
N MET A 27 4.41 -11.67 9.70
CA MET A 27 4.73 -11.67 8.29
C MET A 27 6.17 -11.24 8.24
N ALA A 28 7.08 -12.20 8.10
CA ALA A 28 8.46 -11.93 7.77
C ALA A 28 8.46 -11.03 6.52
N SER A 29 8.70 -9.74 6.72
CA SER A 29 8.98 -8.80 5.63
C SER A 29 10.08 -9.41 4.77
N PRO A 30 9.97 -9.38 3.43
CA PRO A 30 11.09 -9.75 2.60
C PRO A 30 12.25 -8.85 2.99
N LEU A 31 13.38 -9.51 3.27
CA LEU A 31 14.65 -8.93 3.67
C LEU A 31 14.86 -7.54 3.04
N VAL A 32 14.87 -6.51 3.89
CA VAL A 32 15.55 -5.25 3.59
C VAL A 32 17.05 -5.55 3.64
N GLY A 33 17.59 -6.02 2.51
CA GLY A 33 19.02 -6.06 2.24
C GLY A 33 19.31 -5.04 1.16
N GLY A 34 20.18 -4.06 1.32
CA GLY A 34 20.97 -3.63 2.46
C GLY A 34 21.54 -2.25 2.12
N GLY A 35 21.83 -1.45 3.14
CA GLY A 35 22.42 -0.14 2.96
C GLY A 35 22.05 0.80 4.09
N ASP A 36 22.84 0.74 5.16
CA ASP A 36 22.90 1.71 6.24
C ASP A 36 23.12 3.13 5.68
N LYS A 37 22.00 3.83 5.42
CA LYS A 37 21.80 5.30 5.37
C LYS A 37 20.39 5.64 4.87
N GLY A 38 19.42 5.72 5.78
CA GLY A 38 18.10 6.27 5.50
C GLY A 38 17.12 5.81 6.56
N GLY A 39 16.78 6.68 7.50
CA GLY A 39 15.92 6.35 8.64
C GLY A 39 14.62 5.68 8.23
N ASP A 40 14.09 4.85 9.13
CA ASP A 40 12.84 4.10 9.04
C ASP A 40 11.65 5.03 8.73
N GLU A 41 11.54 5.54 7.50
CA GLU A 41 10.27 6.04 7.00
C GLU A 41 9.34 4.84 7.02
N ALA A 42 8.35 4.87 7.91
CA ALA A 42 7.35 3.82 8.00
C ALA A 42 6.83 3.52 6.58
N MET A 43 6.73 2.25 6.21
CA MET A 43 6.13 1.85 4.93
C MET A 43 4.59 1.81 5.02
N GLU A 44 4.05 2.20 6.16
CA GLU A 44 2.63 2.18 6.50
C GLU A 44 2.09 3.60 6.64
N ARG A 45 0.87 3.81 6.16
CA ARG A 45 0.13 5.07 6.23
C ARG A 45 -1.31 4.79 6.63
N GLU A 46 -1.86 5.64 7.48
CA GLU A 46 -3.28 5.62 7.80
C GLU A 46 -3.99 6.78 7.08
N LEU A 47 -5.14 6.48 6.48
CA LEU A 47 -6.04 7.45 5.88
C LEU A 47 -7.30 7.59 6.74
N ASP A 48 -8.03 8.67 6.51
CA ASP A 48 -9.31 8.89 7.15
C ASP A 48 -10.27 7.72 6.88
N GLY A 49 -11.11 7.40 7.88
CA GLY A 49 -12.02 6.25 7.80
C GLY A 49 -11.37 4.90 8.12
N GLY A 50 -10.18 4.88 8.73
CA GLY A 50 -9.55 3.65 9.21
C GLY A 50 -8.99 2.79 8.09
N ILE A 51 -8.51 3.41 7.01
CA ILE A 51 -7.89 2.70 5.89
C ILE A 51 -6.38 2.67 6.09
N HIS A 52 -5.84 1.46 6.22
CA HIS A 52 -4.40 1.23 6.33
C HIS A 52 -3.82 0.96 4.94
N VAL A 53 -2.74 1.66 4.61
CA VAL A 53 -2.01 1.51 3.35
C VAL A 53 -0.58 1.09 3.68
N THR A 54 -0.19 -0.10 3.23
CA THR A 54 1.16 -0.64 3.39
C THR A 54 1.84 -0.70 2.04
N PHE A 55 2.98 -0.04 1.90
CA PHE A 55 3.85 -0.17 0.73
C PHE A 55 4.66 -1.47 0.80
N LEU A 56 4.52 -2.32 -0.20
CA LEU A 56 5.22 -3.61 -0.26
C LEU A 56 6.58 -3.51 -0.95
N GLY A 57 6.74 -2.56 -1.88
CA GLY A 57 7.98 -2.38 -2.61
C GLY A 57 7.79 -1.91 -4.04
N ALA A 58 8.94 -1.62 -4.66
CA ALA A 58 9.06 -1.27 -6.07
C ALA A 58 9.75 -2.41 -6.81
N PHE A 59 9.08 -2.96 -7.82
CA PHE A 59 9.53 -4.14 -8.55
C PHE A 59 9.69 -3.84 -10.03
N ARG A 60 10.78 -4.27 -10.64
CA ARG A 60 10.98 -4.20 -12.08
C ARG A 60 10.54 -5.48 -12.73
N ARG A 61 9.81 -5.35 -13.82
CA ARG A 61 9.58 -6.41 -14.79
C ARG A 61 9.46 -5.81 -16.18
N ASP A 62 10.24 -6.36 -17.12
CA ASP A 62 10.33 -5.90 -18.50
C ASP A 62 10.66 -4.39 -18.57
N ASN A 63 9.83 -3.61 -19.26
CA ASN A 63 9.97 -2.17 -19.45
C ASN A 63 9.11 -1.37 -18.44
N ARG A 64 8.88 -1.94 -17.25
CA ARG A 64 8.03 -1.32 -16.22
C ARG A 64 8.59 -1.46 -14.82
N ILE A 65 8.33 -0.43 -14.02
CA ILE A 65 8.42 -0.50 -12.56
C ILE A 65 6.99 -0.55 -12.01
N PHE A 66 6.77 -1.48 -11.10
CA PHE A 66 5.53 -1.74 -10.39
C PHE A 66 5.68 -1.28 -8.96
N PHE A 67 4.70 -0.55 -8.45
CA PHE A 67 4.64 -0.14 -7.05
C PHE A 67 3.45 -0.82 -6.42
N ASP A 68 3.74 -1.76 -5.52
CA ASP A 68 2.73 -2.58 -4.88
C ASP A 68 2.40 -2.06 -3.49
N PHE A 69 1.10 -2.02 -3.21
CA PHE A 69 0.53 -1.65 -1.94
C PHE A 69 -0.50 -2.70 -1.52
N ILE A 70 -0.69 -2.84 -0.21
CA ILE A 70 -1.87 -3.45 0.38
C ILE A 70 -2.68 -2.34 1.03
N VAL A 71 -3.98 -2.35 0.75
CA VAL A 71 -4.96 -1.45 1.36
C VAL A 71 -5.95 -2.30 2.15
N GLU A 72 -6.13 -1.98 3.42
CA GLU A 72 -7.01 -2.70 4.35
C GLU A 72 -7.92 -1.68 5.06
N PRO A 73 -9.20 -1.61 4.69
CA PRO A 73 -10.16 -0.70 5.32
C PRO A 73 -10.84 -1.40 6.51
N GLN A 74 -11.19 -0.68 7.58
CA GLN A 74 -11.98 -1.25 8.70
C GLN A 74 -13.43 -1.57 8.34
N GLN A 75 -13.96 -0.97 7.27
CA GLN A 75 -15.33 -1.14 6.80
C GLN A 75 -15.37 -1.01 5.29
N ASP A 76 -16.44 -1.46 4.65
CA ASP A 76 -16.64 -1.29 3.22
C ASP A 76 -16.51 0.19 2.83
N SER A 77 -15.70 0.46 1.81
CA SER A 77 -15.34 1.83 1.44
C SER A 77 -15.04 1.94 -0.05
N ILE A 78 -15.12 3.16 -0.56
CA ILE A 78 -14.66 3.47 -1.90
C ILE A 78 -13.21 3.89 -1.83
N LEU A 79 -12.36 3.14 -2.53
CA LEU A 79 -10.97 3.49 -2.75
C LEU A 79 -10.86 4.22 -4.08
N GLU A 80 -10.28 5.41 -4.04
CA GLU A 80 -9.85 6.19 -5.19
C GLU A 80 -8.34 6.37 -5.13
N VAL A 81 -7.65 6.12 -6.23
CA VAL A 81 -6.19 6.22 -6.30
C VAL A 81 -5.77 7.03 -7.51
N SER A 82 -4.64 7.73 -7.39
CA SER A 82 -4.02 8.40 -8.51
C SER A 82 -2.50 8.22 -8.49
N GLN A 83 -1.92 8.21 -9.67
CA GLN A 83 -0.48 8.17 -9.85
C GLN A 83 0.14 9.52 -9.51
N GLY A 84 1.18 9.52 -8.67
CA GLY A 84 1.95 10.72 -8.37
C GLY A 84 3.23 10.83 -9.19
N LEU A 85 4.27 11.41 -8.57
CA LEU A 85 5.54 11.72 -9.23
C LEU A 85 6.67 10.87 -8.66
N ILE A 86 7.55 10.37 -9.55
CA ILE A 86 8.67 9.51 -9.17
C ILE A 86 9.98 10.09 -9.66
N PHE A 87 10.96 10.17 -8.75
CA PHE A 87 12.29 10.73 -8.98
C PHE A 87 13.37 9.76 -8.52
N ASP A 88 14.37 9.49 -9.37
CA ASP A 88 15.57 8.76 -8.97
C ASP A 88 16.62 9.66 -8.29
N ASN A 89 17.72 9.05 -7.83
CA ASN A 89 18.87 9.75 -7.25
C ASN A 89 19.70 10.59 -8.23
N LYS A 90 19.38 10.56 -9.52
CA LYS A 90 19.99 11.41 -10.55
C LYS A 90 19.09 12.60 -10.92
N GLY A 91 17.91 12.71 -10.29
CA GLY A 91 16.92 13.75 -10.57
C GLY A 91 16.04 13.46 -11.79
N ASN A 92 16.13 12.26 -12.37
CA ASN A 92 15.28 11.89 -13.49
C ASN A 92 13.85 11.65 -13.00
N LYS A 93 12.90 12.24 -13.73
CA LYS A 93 11.47 12.06 -13.47
C LYS A 93 10.92 10.96 -14.37
N PHE A 94 10.32 9.94 -13.76
CA PHE A 94 9.56 8.95 -14.51
C PHE A 94 8.19 9.53 -14.85
N LYS A 95 7.83 9.47 -16.13
CA LYS A 95 6.53 9.95 -16.62
C LYS A 95 5.57 8.78 -16.75
N ARG A 96 4.31 9.06 -16.44
CA ARG A 96 3.18 8.19 -16.73
C ARG A 96 3.03 7.99 -18.24
N SER A 97 2.82 6.76 -18.68
CA SER A 97 2.24 6.46 -19.99
C SER A 97 0.70 6.44 -19.93
N TYR A 98 0.04 6.60 -21.09
CA TYR A 98 -1.42 6.54 -21.17
C TYR A 98 -1.97 5.17 -20.69
N ASP A 99 -1.21 4.10 -20.93
CA ASP A 99 -1.57 2.71 -20.60
C ASP A 99 -1.23 2.29 -19.15
N ASP A 100 -0.69 3.22 -18.35
CA ASP A 100 -0.17 2.93 -17.02
C ASP A 100 -1.24 3.03 -15.91
N SER A 101 -2.52 2.85 -16.25
CA SER A 101 -3.60 2.85 -15.24
C SER A 101 -3.36 1.82 -14.12
N PRO A 102 -3.69 2.18 -12.86
CA PRO A 102 -3.46 1.33 -11.72
C PRO A 102 -4.40 0.14 -11.70
N TYR A 103 -4.02 -0.89 -10.97
CA TYR A 103 -4.91 -1.99 -10.61
C TYR A 103 -5.33 -1.87 -9.16
N ILE A 104 -6.63 -2.04 -8.90
CA ILE A 104 -7.20 -2.25 -7.57
C ILE A 104 -7.79 -3.67 -7.55
N GLY A 105 -7.18 -4.57 -6.77
CA GLY A 105 -7.44 -5.99 -6.83
C GLY A 105 -7.10 -6.56 -8.21
N ASN A 106 -8.12 -7.07 -8.90
CA ASN A 106 -8.03 -7.64 -10.25
C ASN A 106 -8.48 -6.68 -11.36
N GLU A 107 -8.82 -5.44 -11.05
CA GLU A 107 -9.43 -4.51 -12.00
C GLU A 107 -8.50 -3.34 -12.34
N ASN A 108 -8.43 -2.98 -13.62
CA ASN A 108 -7.69 -1.81 -14.11
C ASN A 108 -8.57 -0.56 -13.97
N THR A 109 -8.54 0.08 -12.81
CA THR A 109 -9.41 1.21 -12.46
C THR A 109 -8.73 2.14 -11.45
N TYR A 110 -9.13 3.41 -11.46
CA TYR A 110 -8.74 4.41 -10.46
C TYR A 110 -9.65 4.43 -9.25
N LYS A 111 -10.83 3.79 -9.33
CA LYS A 111 -11.85 3.85 -8.30
C LYS A 111 -12.59 2.54 -8.18
N ARG A 112 -12.72 2.00 -6.97
CA ARG A 112 -13.38 0.73 -6.72
C ARG A 112 -13.87 0.65 -5.27
N GLU A 113 -14.98 -0.05 -5.05
CA GLU A 113 -15.36 -0.51 -3.73
C GLU A 113 -14.39 -1.59 -3.23
N ILE A 114 -13.94 -1.45 -1.99
CA ILE A 114 -13.09 -2.40 -1.26
C ILE A 114 -13.81 -2.80 0.02
N ILE A 115 -13.62 -4.06 0.43
CA ILE A 115 -14.38 -4.68 1.51
C ILE A 115 -13.63 -4.53 2.83
N GLY A 116 -14.37 -4.24 3.91
CA GLY A 116 -13.87 -4.17 5.28
C GLY A 116 -13.08 -5.42 5.68
N ASP A 117 -11.95 -5.23 6.36
CA ASP A 117 -11.04 -6.27 6.83
C ASP A 117 -10.44 -7.17 5.72
N VAL A 118 -10.60 -6.78 4.45
CA VAL A 118 -10.03 -7.51 3.30
C VAL A 118 -8.85 -6.75 2.72
N LYS A 119 -7.68 -7.36 2.80
CA LYS A 119 -6.45 -6.88 2.17
C LYS A 119 -6.59 -6.85 0.65
N THR A 120 -6.71 -5.64 0.11
CA THR A 120 -6.82 -5.40 -1.32
C THR A 120 -5.48 -4.91 -1.88
N ARG A 121 -4.95 -5.62 -2.88
CA ARG A 121 -3.72 -5.18 -3.56
C ARG A 121 -4.01 -3.97 -4.44
N VAL A 122 -3.15 -2.95 -4.36
CA VAL A 122 -3.11 -1.84 -5.32
C VAL A 122 -1.77 -1.82 -6.01
N ARG A 123 -1.76 -1.70 -7.33
CA ARG A 123 -0.54 -1.74 -8.15
C ARG A 123 -0.51 -0.57 -9.12
N PHE A 124 0.46 0.32 -8.95
CA PHE A 124 0.79 1.34 -9.94
C PHE A 124 1.89 0.85 -10.89
N ARG A 125 1.92 1.39 -12.10
CA ARG A 125 2.87 0.99 -13.16
C ARG A 125 3.48 2.22 -13.78
N TYR A 126 4.78 2.18 -14.04
CA TYR A 126 5.47 3.26 -14.74
C TYR A 126 6.37 2.64 -15.82
N SER A 127 6.17 3.12 -17.04
CA SER A 127 7.03 2.76 -18.16
C SER A 127 8.45 3.27 -17.94
N VAL A 128 9.43 2.38 -18.14
CA VAL A 128 10.85 2.68 -18.06
C VAL A 128 11.58 1.93 -19.16
N ASP A 129 12.58 2.55 -19.75
CA ASP A 129 13.40 1.89 -20.76
C ASP A 129 14.06 0.61 -20.21
N ALA A 130 14.20 -0.41 -21.05
CA ALA A 130 14.86 -1.68 -20.70
C ALA A 130 16.28 -1.46 -20.17
N SER A 131 17.02 -0.51 -20.77
CA SER A 131 18.41 -0.20 -20.45
C SER A 131 18.60 0.57 -19.14
N TYR A 132 17.52 1.09 -18.54
CA TYR A 132 17.61 1.91 -17.33
C TYR A 132 18.02 1.12 -16.07
N GLY A 133 17.88 -0.21 -16.10
CA GLY A 133 18.15 -1.07 -14.96
C GLY A 133 17.21 -0.82 -13.77
N ASN A 134 17.70 -1.08 -12.56
CA ASN A 134 16.95 -0.94 -11.31
C ASN A 134 17.35 0.35 -10.58
N PRO A 135 16.60 1.46 -10.73
CA PRO A 135 16.97 2.73 -10.14
C PRO A 135 16.76 2.76 -8.63
N PHE A 136 17.54 3.61 -7.95
CA PHE A 136 17.27 4.04 -6.59
C PHE A 136 16.35 5.27 -6.61
N LEU A 137 15.18 5.16 -6.01
CA LEU A 137 14.15 6.18 -6.02
C LEU A 137 14.30 7.08 -4.79
N THR A 138 14.63 8.35 -5.02
CA THR A 138 14.83 9.33 -3.96
C THR A 138 13.51 9.86 -3.41
N ARG A 139 12.48 9.96 -4.26
CA ARG A 139 11.13 10.36 -3.86
C ARG A 139 10.10 9.79 -4.81
N MET A 140 9.03 9.23 -4.25
CA MET A 140 7.82 8.88 -4.98
C MET A 140 6.58 9.37 -4.23
N THR A 141 5.57 9.78 -5.00
CA THR A 141 4.25 10.14 -4.45
C THR A 141 3.14 9.32 -5.11
N PHE A 142 2.08 9.06 -4.33
CA PHE A 142 0.86 8.38 -4.77
C PHE A 142 -0.32 8.99 -4.04
N GLU A 143 -1.45 9.12 -4.71
CA GLU A 143 -2.66 9.63 -4.08
C GLU A 143 -3.59 8.48 -3.73
N PHE A 144 -4.11 8.48 -2.51
CA PHE A 144 -5.16 7.60 -2.04
C PHE A 144 -6.25 8.44 -1.38
N ASN A 145 -7.48 8.37 -1.88
CA ASN A 145 -8.64 9.14 -1.42
C ASN A 145 -8.36 10.65 -1.26
N GLY A 146 -7.69 11.26 -2.25
CA GLY A 146 -7.34 12.69 -2.19
C GLY A 146 -6.13 13.04 -1.33
N LYS A 147 -5.53 12.07 -0.62
CA LYS A 147 -4.35 12.28 0.21
C LYS A 147 -3.09 11.82 -0.51
N GLU A 148 -2.13 12.72 -0.65
CA GLU A 148 -0.81 12.38 -1.19
C GLU A 148 0.03 11.65 -0.12
N LEU A 149 0.49 10.45 -0.45
CA LEU A 149 1.43 9.66 0.30
C LEU A 149 2.82 9.79 -0.31
N VAL A 150 3.81 10.09 0.53
CA VAL A 150 5.21 10.27 0.11
C VAL A 150 6.07 9.14 0.69
N PHE A 151 6.93 8.59 -0.16
CA PHE A 151 7.94 7.59 0.20
C PHE A 151 9.29 8.01 -0.37
N ARG A 152 10.37 7.75 0.37
CA ARG A 152 11.74 8.08 -0.03
C ARG A 152 12.67 6.90 0.12
N ASN A 153 13.84 7.01 -0.53
CA ASN A 153 14.96 6.10 -0.37
C ASN A 153 14.61 4.62 -0.66
N VAL A 154 13.93 4.36 -1.78
CA VAL A 154 13.50 3.00 -2.13
C VAL A 154 14.31 2.44 -3.29
N GLN A 155 14.87 1.26 -3.08
CA GLN A 155 15.54 0.49 -4.11
C GLN A 155 14.52 -0.30 -4.94
N VAL A 156 14.54 -0.13 -6.26
CA VAL A 156 13.80 -1.01 -7.17
C VAL A 156 14.49 -2.38 -7.20
N GLN A 157 13.71 -3.44 -7.08
CA GLN A 157 14.17 -4.84 -7.09
C GLN A 157 13.61 -5.56 -8.30
N ASP A 158 14.20 -6.68 -8.71
CA ASP A 158 13.56 -7.52 -9.74
C ASP A 158 12.29 -8.17 -9.16
N GLU A 159 11.20 -8.20 -9.94
CA GLU A 159 9.97 -8.89 -9.50
C GLU A 159 10.29 -10.39 -9.30
N PRO A 160 9.96 -10.98 -8.14
CA PRO A 160 10.22 -12.39 -7.89
C PRO A 160 9.52 -13.24 -8.95
N LYS A 161 10.26 -14.19 -9.55
CA LYS A 161 9.70 -15.15 -10.50
C LYS A 161 8.71 -16.03 -9.74
N LYS A 162 7.50 -16.18 -10.27
CA LYS A 162 6.59 -17.23 -9.81
C LYS A 162 7.21 -18.58 -10.20
N GLU A 163 7.47 -19.43 -9.21
CA GLU A 163 7.79 -20.85 -9.41
C GLU A 163 6.62 -21.60 -10.04
#